data_AF-A0A2V9LUH3-F1
#
_entry.id   AF-A0A2V9LUH3-F1
#
_cell.length_a   1.000
_cell.length_b   1.000
_cell.length_c   1.000
_cell.angle_alpha   90.00
_cell.angle_beta   90.00
_cell.angle_gamma   90.00
#
_symmetry.space_group_name_H-M   'P 1'
#
loop_
_entity.id
_entity.type
_entity.pdbx_description
1 polymer ?
#
loop_
_entity_poly.entity_id
_entity_poly.type
_entity_poly.pdbx_seq_one_letter_code
_entity_poly.pdbx_strand_id
1 'polypeptide(L)'
;LFAQAAEKYAAALKIKPDKHEALYNWGNALSAQAETKIGEEADRLFAEAREKYAAALMIKPDLHEALNNWGCALSTQAKTKAGEEADRLFAQAREKYAAALKISPDKSEALNNWGNTLSDQAATKSGEEAEKLHALAREKLLEAESIKGKKGL
;
A
#
# COMPACT_ATOMS: atom_id res chain seq x y z
N LEU A 1 18.50 -8.76 -10.73
CA LEU A 1 17.96 -9.37 -9.49
C LEU A 1 16.43 -9.49 -9.51
N PHE A 2 15.66 -8.44 -9.83
CA PHE A 2 14.18 -8.50 -9.82
C PHE A 2 13.55 -9.42 -10.88
N ALA A 3 14.10 -9.48 -12.10
CA ALA A 3 13.62 -10.42 -13.14
C ALA A 3 13.73 -11.90 -12.69
N GLN A 4 14.82 -12.26 -12.00
CA GLN A 4 14.99 -13.60 -11.44
C GLN A 4 14.00 -13.88 -10.29
N ALA A 5 13.62 -12.86 -9.52
CA ALA A 5 12.58 -12.99 -8.49
C ALA A 5 11.20 -13.24 -9.13
N ALA A 6 10.86 -12.50 -10.18
CA ALA A 6 9.63 -12.70 -10.95
C ALA A 6 9.54 -14.12 -11.54
N GLU A 7 10.62 -14.62 -12.15
CA GLU A 7 10.70 -16.00 -12.66
C GLU A 7 10.52 -17.04 -11.56
N LYS A 8 11.15 -16.85 -10.39
CA LYS A 8 10.98 -17.75 -9.24
C LYS A 8 9.55 -17.74 -8.70
N TYR A 9 8.89 -16.59 -8.62
CA TYR A 9 7.49 -16.52 -8.20
C TYR A 9 6.55 -17.16 -9.23
N ALA A 10 6.77 -16.92 -10.53
CA ALA A 10 6.00 -17.58 -11.59
C ALA A 10 6.17 -19.10 -11.57
N ALA A 11 7.39 -19.60 -11.33
CA ALA A 11 7.66 -21.02 -11.17
C ALA A 11 6.98 -21.59 -9.91
N ALA A 12 7.01 -20.86 -8.79
CA ALA A 12 6.34 -21.27 -7.56
C ALA A 12 4.82 -21.42 -7.74
N LEU A 13 4.18 -20.51 -8.48
CA LEU A 13 2.75 -20.57 -8.80
C LEU A 13 2.39 -21.74 -9.72
N LYS A 14 3.30 -22.14 -10.62
CA LYS A 14 3.11 -23.34 -11.45
C LYS A 14 3.16 -24.63 -10.65
N ILE A 15 3.92 -24.66 -9.55
CA ILE A 15 4.09 -25.85 -8.70
C ILE A 15 2.96 -25.95 -7.66
N LYS A 16 2.57 -24.81 -7.05
CA LYS A 16 1.46 -24.74 -6.10
C LYS A 16 0.66 -23.46 -6.37
N PRO A 17 -0.51 -23.55 -7.02
CA PRO A 17 -1.33 -22.39 -7.39
C PRO A 17 -1.83 -21.58 -6.18
N ASP A 18 -1.91 -22.22 -5.01
CA ASP A 18 -2.41 -21.62 -3.77
C ASP A 18 -1.26 -21.12 -2.86
N LYS A 19 -0.53 -20.11 -3.33
CA LYS A 19 0.41 -19.34 -2.49
C LYS A 19 0.13 -17.85 -2.66
N HIS A 20 -0.96 -17.40 -2.04
CA HIS A 20 -1.25 -15.98 -1.88
C HIS A 20 -0.04 -15.22 -1.29
N GLU A 21 0.79 -15.86 -0.44
CA GLU A 21 2.02 -15.26 0.07
C GLU A 21 3.08 -14.98 -1.01
N ALA A 22 3.22 -15.87 -1.99
CA ALA A 22 4.14 -15.66 -3.10
C ALA A 22 3.69 -14.49 -3.98
N LEU A 23 2.38 -14.34 -4.17
CA LEU A 23 1.79 -13.26 -4.97
C LEU A 23 1.99 -11.88 -4.33
N TYR A 24 1.61 -11.70 -3.05
CA TYR A 24 1.79 -10.37 -2.45
C TYR A 24 3.28 -10.03 -2.24
N ASN A 25 4.15 -11.01 -1.97
CA ASN A 25 5.60 -10.76 -1.91
C ASN A 25 6.21 -10.41 -3.28
N TRP A 26 5.66 -10.96 -4.37
CA TRP A 26 6.01 -10.51 -5.72
C TRP A 26 5.54 -9.07 -5.94
N GLY A 27 4.32 -8.73 -5.52
CA GLY A 27 3.83 -7.35 -5.52
C GLY A 27 4.78 -6.39 -4.79
N ASN A 28 5.25 -6.77 -3.59
CA ASN A 28 6.22 -5.99 -2.82
C ASN A 28 7.52 -5.77 -3.59
N ALA A 29 8.06 -6.83 -4.20
CA ALA A 29 9.30 -6.75 -4.97
C ALA A 29 9.17 -5.86 -6.21
N LEU A 30 8.02 -5.90 -6.90
CA LEU A 30 7.72 -5.03 -8.04
C LEU A 30 7.56 -3.57 -7.61
N SER A 31 6.88 -3.32 -6.49
CA SER A 31 6.75 -1.96 -5.91
C SER A 31 8.13 -1.39 -5.57
N ALA A 32 8.96 -2.16 -4.86
CA ALA A 32 10.31 -1.73 -4.54
C ALA A 32 11.17 -1.49 -5.79
N GLN A 33 10.97 -2.28 -6.85
CA GLN A 33 11.63 -2.01 -8.13
C GLN A 33 11.11 -0.72 -8.78
N ALA A 34 9.79 -0.48 -8.75
CA ALA A 34 9.16 0.72 -9.30
C ALA A 34 9.73 1.99 -8.69
N GLU A 35 9.99 1.99 -7.38
CA GLU A 35 10.60 3.09 -6.63
C GLU A 35 12.01 3.46 -7.11
N THR A 36 12.72 2.54 -7.77
CA THR A 36 14.04 2.80 -8.35
C THR A 36 13.98 3.36 -9.77
N LYS A 37 12.78 3.46 -10.35
CA LYS A 37 12.52 3.86 -11.74
C LYS A 37 11.76 5.18 -11.79
N ILE A 38 11.66 5.74 -12.99
CA ILE A 38 10.94 6.99 -13.25
C ILE A 38 10.02 6.84 -14.46
N GLY A 39 9.01 7.71 -14.56
CA GLY A 39 8.08 7.75 -15.69
C GLY A 39 7.35 6.44 -15.93
N GLU A 40 7.15 6.10 -17.20
CA GLU A 40 6.34 4.97 -17.63
C GLU A 40 6.83 3.61 -17.11
N GLU A 41 8.15 3.43 -16.92
CA GLU A 41 8.67 2.17 -16.38
C GLU A 41 8.24 1.98 -14.91
N ALA A 42 8.31 3.04 -14.10
CA ALA A 42 7.83 3.01 -12.73
C ALA A 42 6.32 2.73 -12.68
N ASP A 43 5.54 3.43 -13.51
CA ASP A 43 4.08 3.26 -13.56
C ASP A 43 3.66 1.85 -13.94
N ARG A 44 4.37 1.26 -14.92
CA ARG A 44 4.15 -0.13 -15.32
C ARG A 44 4.48 -1.08 -14.18
N LEU A 45 5.60 -0.91 -13.48
CA LEU A 45 5.97 -1.77 -12.36
C LEU A 45 4.97 -1.65 -11.19
N PHE A 46 4.48 -0.44 -10.89
CA PHE A 46 3.39 -0.26 -9.95
C PHE A 46 2.09 -0.92 -10.43
N ALA A 47 1.76 -0.86 -11.72
CA ALA A 47 0.62 -1.60 -12.29
C ALA A 47 0.76 -3.11 -12.08
N GLU A 48 1.91 -3.68 -12.45
CA GLU A 48 2.18 -5.10 -12.26
C GLU A 48 2.13 -5.50 -10.77
N ALA A 49 2.63 -4.66 -9.85
CA ALA A 49 2.52 -4.89 -8.41
C ALA A 49 1.06 -5.00 -7.95
N ARG A 50 0.20 -4.08 -8.42
CA ARG A 50 -1.24 -4.06 -8.11
C ARG A 50 -1.95 -5.32 -8.59
N GLU A 51 -1.62 -5.82 -9.78
CA GLU A 51 -2.14 -7.09 -10.30
C GLU A 51 -1.76 -8.27 -9.40
N LYS A 52 -0.54 -8.29 -8.85
CA LYS A 52 -0.13 -9.35 -7.92
C LYS A 52 -0.85 -9.28 -6.57
N TYR A 53 -1.06 -8.08 -6.02
CA TYR A 53 -1.88 -7.92 -4.81
C TYR A 53 -3.33 -8.35 -5.05
N ALA A 54 -3.92 -7.96 -6.18
CA ALA A 54 -5.27 -8.38 -6.56
C ALA A 54 -5.38 -9.91 -6.68
N ALA A 55 -4.43 -10.55 -7.36
CA ALA A 55 -4.38 -12.00 -7.48
C ALA A 55 -4.23 -12.70 -6.12
N ALA A 56 -3.41 -12.16 -5.20
CA ALA A 56 -3.29 -12.69 -3.84
C ALA A 56 -4.64 -12.64 -3.10
N LEU A 57 -5.37 -11.53 -3.23
CA LEU A 57 -6.67 -11.32 -2.59
C LEU A 57 -7.80 -12.14 -3.23
N MET A 58 -7.70 -12.50 -4.50
CA MET A 58 -8.64 -13.44 -5.12
C MET A 58 -8.54 -14.84 -4.51
N ILE A 59 -7.33 -15.24 -4.09
CA ILE A 59 -7.10 -16.53 -3.44
C ILE A 59 -7.44 -16.45 -1.94
N LYS A 60 -6.98 -15.38 -1.28
CA LYS A 60 -7.21 -15.13 0.16
C LYS A 60 -7.78 -13.72 0.38
N PRO A 61 -9.12 -13.56 0.37
CA PRO A 61 -9.77 -12.24 0.49
C PRO A 61 -9.52 -11.51 1.81
N ASP A 62 -9.19 -12.22 2.87
CA ASP A 62 -8.90 -11.71 4.22
C ASP A 62 -7.40 -11.43 4.46
N LEU A 63 -6.59 -11.35 3.41
CA LEU A 63 -5.15 -11.08 3.52
C LEU A 63 -4.87 -9.58 3.71
N HIS A 64 -5.02 -9.09 4.94
CA HIS A 64 -4.88 -7.68 5.27
C HIS A 64 -3.46 -7.12 4.99
N GLU A 65 -2.40 -7.94 5.01
CA GLU A 65 -1.05 -7.54 4.65
C GLU A 65 -0.94 -7.14 3.18
N ALA A 66 -1.60 -7.88 2.28
CA ALA A 66 -1.61 -7.54 0.86
C ALA A 66 -2.38 -6.23 0.61
N LEU A 67 -3.47 -5.98 1.34
CA LEU A 67 -4.19 -4.71 1.29
C LEU A 67 -3.32 -3.55 1.80
N ASN A 68 -2.67 -3.71 2.95
CA ASN A 68 -1.77 -2.70 3.50
C ASN A 68 -0.65 -2.35 2.51
N ASN A 69 0.02 -3.36 1.94
CA ASN A 69 1.15 -3.14 1.04
C ASN A 69 0.71 -2.58 -0.32
N TRP A 70 -0.49 -2.95 -0.79
CA TRP A 70 -1.10 -2.29 -1.95
C TRP A 70 -1.36 -0.80 -1.65
N GLY A 71 -1.88 -0.48 -0.47
CA GLY A 71 -2.01 0.91 0.00
C GLY A 71 -0.69 1.68 -0.05
N CYS A 72 0.38 1.08 0.47
CA CYS A 72 1.72 1.68 0.41
C CYS A 72 2.19 1.91 -1.02
N ALA A 73 2.08 0.92 -1.90
CA ALA A 73 2.49 1.03 -3.30
C ALA A 73 1.73 2.15 -4.04
N LEU A 74 0.42 2.28 -3.79
CA LEU A 74 -0.40 3.37 -4.33
C LEU A 74 0.03 4.74 -3.80
N SER A 75 0.30 4.84 -2.49
CA SER A 75 0.81 6.07 -1.87
C SER A 75 2.15 6.48 -2.46
N THR A 76 3.05 5.52 -2.67
CA THR A 76 4.36 5.81 -3.27
C THR A 76 4.23 6.24 -4.73
N GLN A 77 3.36 5.59 -5.52
CA GLN A 77 3.07 6.03 -6.88
C GLN A 77 2.43 7.42 -6.89
N ALA A 78 1.52 7.74 -5.97
CA ALA A 78 0.87 9.05 -5.90
C ALA A 78 1.88 10.20 -5.78
N LYS A 79 2.97 9.99 -5.03
CA LYS A 79 4.04 10.99 -4.82
C LYS A 79 4.81 11.33 -6.09
N THR A 80 4.74 10.50 -7.13
CA THR A 80 5.38 10.77 -8.43
C THR A 80 4.42 11.46 -9.42
N LYS A 81 3.16 11.64 -9.03
CA LYS A 81 2.09 12.24 -9.84
C LYS A 81 1.71 13.62 -9.33
N ALA A 82 0.89 14.32 -10.09
CA ALA A 82 0.35 15.63 -9.73
C ALA A 82 -1.15 15.71 -10.03
N GLY A 83 -1.82 16.67 -9.39
CA GLY A 83 -3.23 16.96 -9.60
C GLY A 83 -4.14 15.76 -9.32
N GLU A 84 -5.16 15.60 -10.17
CA GLU A 84 -6.22 14.59 -9.99
C GLU A 84 -5.71 13.15 -9.97
N GLU A 85 -4.62 12.84 -10.69
CA GLU A 85 -4.03 11.50 -10.70
C GLU A 85 -3.43 11.16 -9.33
N ALA A 86 -2.68 12.10 -8.74
CA ALA A 86 -2.13 11.93 -7.40
C ALA A 86 -3.26 11.78 -6.36
N ASP A 87 -4.29 12.62 -6.44
CA ASP A 87 -5.44 12.56 -5.52
C ASP A 87 -6.19 11.23 -5.61
N ARG A 88 -6.39 10.72 -6.82
CA ARG A 88 -7.01 9.42 -7.05
C ARG A 88 -6.17 8.30 -6.43
N LEU A 89 -4.86 8.30 -6.65
CA LEU A 89 -3.98 7.28 -6.09
C LEU A 89 -3.93 7.34 -4.56
N PHE A 90 -3.88 8.55 -3.97
CA PHE A 90 -4.01 8.73 -2.52
C PHE A 90 -5.36 8.26 -1.99
N ALA A 91 -6.47 8.53 -2.69
CA ALA A 91 -7.79 8.01 -2.31
C ALA A 91 -7.82 6.46 -2.32
N GLN A 92 -7.32 5.85 -3.39
CA GLN A 92 -7.24 4.39 -3.49
C GLN A 92 -6.33 3.79 -2.41
N ALA A 93 -5.22 4.43 -2.05
CA ALA A 93 -4.36 3.98 -0.95
C ALA A 93 -5.14 3.91 0.37
N ARG A 94 -5.90 4.97 0.68
CA ARG A 94 -6.75 5.06 1.89
C ARG A 94 -7.84 3.99 1.91
N GLU A 95 -8.48 3.70 0.77
CA GLU A 95 -9.44 2.60 0.65
C GLU A 95 -8.81 1.24 1.00
N LYS A 96 -7.57 0.99 0.57
CA LYS A 96 -6.86 -0.26 0.89
C LYS A 96 -6.51 -0.36 2.37
N TYR A 97 -6.04 0.72 3.00
CA TYR A 97 -5.81 0.72 4.45
C TYR A 97 -7.11 0.52 5.23
N ALA A 98 -8.20 1.17 4.82
CA ALA A 98 -9.52 0.98 5.42
C ALA A 98 -9.98 -0.49 5.32
N ALA A 99 -9.81 -1.11 4.16
CA ALA A 99 -10.12 -2.52 3.96
C ALA A 99 -9.25 -3.44 4.83
N ALA A 100 -7.95 -3.15 4.95
CA ALA A 100 -7.04 -3.90 5.84
C ALA A 100 -7.48 -3.82 7.31
N LEU A 101 -7.82 -2.61 7.78
CA LEU A 101 -8.28 -2.37 9.16
C LEU A 101 -9.67 -2.95 9.43
N LYS A 102 -10.52 -3.10 8.41
CA LYS A 102 -11.79 -3.83 8.57
C LYS A 102 -11.57 -5.31 8.90
N ILE A 103 -10.49 -5.90 8.40
CA ILE A 103 -10.12 -7.30 8.65
C ILE A 103 -9.32 -7.44 9.96
N SER A 104 -8.34 -6.55 10.19
CA SER A 104 -7.54 -6.50 11.42
C SER A 104 -7.53 -5.07 11.99
N PRO A 105 -8.52 -4.74 12.85
CA PRO A 105 -8.65 -3.39 13.41
C PRO A 105 -7.49 -2.96 14.31
N ASP A 106 -6.74 -3.92 14.84
CA ASP A 106 -5.63 -3.71 15.77
C ASP A 106 -4.26 -3.66 15.06
N LYS A 107 -4.26 -3.51 13.72
CA LYS A 107 -3.04 -3.38 12.92
C LYS A 107 -2.54 -1.94 12.92
N SER A 108 -1.78 -1.59 13.96
CA SER A 108 -1.16 -0.26 14.11
C SER A 108 -0.29 0.15 12.90
N GLU A 109 0.28 -0.82 12.19
CA GLU A 109 1.08 -0.57 10.98
C GLU A 109 0.24 0.08 9.86
N ALA A 110 -0.97 -0.44 9.60
CA ALA A 110 -1.86 0.11 8.57
C ALA A 110 -2.34 1.53 8.91
N LEU A 111 -2.59 1.80 10.20
CA LEU A 111 -2.90 3.15 10.68
C LEU A 111 -1.72 4.12 10.51
N ASN A 112 -0.50 3.69 10.81
CA ASN A 112 0.69 4.51 10.59
C ASN A 112 0.90 4.82 9.11
N ASN A 113 0.77 3.81 8.25
CA ASN A 113 0.90 3.98 6.81
C ASN A 113 -0.19 4.92 6.26
N TRP A 114 -1.43 4.80 6.73
CA TRP A 114 -2.51 5.73 6.38
C TRP A 114 -2.20 7.16 6.84
N GLY A 115 -1.76 7.36 8.09
CA GLY A 115 -1.38 8.68 8.59
C GLY A 115 -0.26 9.33 7.79
N ASN A 116 0.76 8.55 7.41
CA ASN A 116 1.85 9.01 6.55
C ASN A 116 1.34 9.37 5.15
N THR A 117 0.49 8.54 4.54
CA THR A 117 -0.15 8.81 3.25
C THR A 117 -0.99 10.10 3.27
N LEU A 118 -1.72 10.37 4.35
CA LEU A 118 -2.48 11.62 4.52
C LEU A 118 -1.54 12.84 4.63
N SER A 119 -0.39 12.68 5.28
CA SER A 119 0.62 13.74 5.39
C SER A 119 1.28 14.02 4.04
N ASP A 120 1.59 12.96 3.28
CA ASP A 120 2.10 13.06 1.91
C ASP A 120 1.07 13.75 0.99
N GLN A 121 -0.23 13.43 1.11
CA GLN A 121 -1.27 14.12 0.35
C GLN A 121 -1.43 15.58 0.79
N ALA A 122 -1.35 15.88 2.10
CA ALA A 122 -1.44 17.25 2.59
C ALA A 122 -0.34 18.14 2.01
N ALA A 123 0.87 17.59 1.79
CA ALA A 123 1.99 18.30 1.18
C ALA A 123 1.75 18.73 -0.28
N THR A 124 0.76 18.14 -0.97
CA THR A 124 0.38 18.55 -2.34
C THR A 124 -0.77 19.57 -2.36
N LYS A 125 -1.33 19.91 -1.20
CA LYS A 125 -2.48 20.80 -1.03
C LYS A 125 -2.08 22.09 -0.32
N SER A 126 -3.03 23.02 -0.24
CA SER A 126 -2.86 24.28 0.48
C SER A 126 -4.15 24.67 1.21
N GLY A 127 -4.02 25.58 2.19
CA GLY A 127 -5.14 26.09 2.97
C GLY A 127 -5.91 25.02 3.73
N GLU A 128 -7.23 25.15 3.77
CA GLU A 128 -8.13 24.31 4.56
C GLU A 128 -8.02 22.82 4.21
N GLU A 129 -7.79 22.48 2.94
CA GLU A 129 -7.65 21.08 2.51
C GLU A 129 -6.40 20.42 3.13
N ALA A 130 -5.26 21.12 3.12
CA ALA A 130 -4.03 20.63 3.73
C ALA A 130 -4.18 20.49 5.25
N GLU A 131 -4.80 21.48 5.92
CA GLU A 131 -5.06 21.45 7.36
C GLU A 131 -5.93 20.25 7.76
N LYS A 132 -7.00 19.99 6.98
CA LYS A 132 -7.88 18.85 7.18
C LYS A 132 -7.14 17.52 7.01
N LEU A 133 -6.33 17.39 5.97
CA LEU A 133 -5.53 16.18 5.74
C LEU A 133 -4.50 15.95 6.87
N HIS A 134 -3.84 17.01 7.35
CA HIS A 134 -2.95 16.91 8.51
C HIS A 134 -3.68 16.55 9.80
N ALA A 135 -4.90 17.05 10.02
CA ALA A 135 -5.71 16.67 11.18
C ALA A 135 -6.06 15.18 11.14
N LEU A 136 -6.51 14.67 9.99
CA LEU A 136 -6.78 13.24 9.80
C LEU A 136 -5.52 12.39 9.95
N ALA A 137 -4.36 12.87 9.46
CA ALA A 137 -3.09 12.19 9.63
C ALA A 137 -2.74 12.00 11.12
N ARG A 138 -2.86 13.07 11.91
CA ARG A 138 -2.63 13.03 13.36
C ARG A 138 -3.56 12.05 14.06
N GLU A 139 -4.85 12.04 13.70
CA GLU A 139 -5.82 11.09 14.25
C GLU A 139 -5.36 9.63 14.05
N LYS A 140 -4.98 9.27 12.81
CA LYS A 140 -4.57 7.89 12.50
C LYS A 140 -3.26 7.49 13.19
N LEU A 141 -2.30 8.42 13.32
CA LEU A 141 -1.06 8.17 14.05
C LEU A 141 -1.31 7.97 15.55
N LEU A 142 -2.15 8.80 16.18
CA LEU A 142 -2.53 8.66 17.59
C LEU A 142 -3.29 7.34 17.84
N GLU A 143 -4.17 6.94 16.92
CA GLU A 143 -4.87 5.65 16.98
C GLU A 143 -3.86 4.49 16.96
N ALA A 144 -2.84 4.57 16.09
CA ALA A 144 -1.77 3.57 16.01
C ALA A 144 -0.95 3.48 17.30
N GLU A 145 -0.61 4.61 17.92
CA GLU A 145 0.11 4.68 19.19
C GLU A 145 -0.70 4.09 20.35
N SER A 146 -2.01 4.39 20.40
CA SER A 146 -2.90 3.84 21.42
C SER A 146 -2.96 2.32 21.38
N ILE A 147 -3.01 1.73 20.17
CA ILE A 147 -2.99 0.27 19.99
C ILE A 147 -1.67 -0.34 20.45
N LYS A 148 -0.53 0.30 20.13
CA LYS A 148 0.80 -0.18 20.57
C LYS A 148 0.94 -0.15 22.10
N GLY A 149 0.48 0.93 22.75
CA GLY A 149 0.51 1.07 24.21
C GLY A 149 -0.30 -0.01 24.94
N LYS A 150 -1.43 -0.45 24.37
CA LYS A 150 -2.26 -1.53 24.93
C LYS A 150 -1.64 -2.93 24.78
N LYS A 151 -0.77 -3.15 23.79
CA LYS A 151 -0.10 -4.44 23.54
C LYS A 151 1.23 -4.60 24.28
N GLY A 152 1.77 -3.50 24.82
CA GLY A 152 3.03 -3.48 25.58
C GLY A 152 2.86 -3.60 27.10
N LEU A 153 1.62 -3.78 27.59
CA LEU A 153 1.23 -4.05 28.97
C LEU A 153 0.71 -5.49 29.08
#